data_AF-A0A353R058-F1
#
_entry.id   AF-A0A353R058-F1
#
_cell.length_a   1.000
_cell.length_b   1.000
_cell.length_c   1.000
_cell.angle_alpha   90.00
_cell.angle_beta   90.00
_cell.angle_gamma   90.00
#
_symmetry.space_group_name_H-M   'P 1'
#
loop_
_entity.id
_entity.type
_entity.pdbx_description
1 polymer ?
#
loop_
_entity_poly.entity_id
_entity_poly.type
_entity_poly.pdbx_seq_one_letter_code
_entity_poly.pdbx_strand_id
1 'polypeptide(L)'
;MYHRILLAYNGSPEGRAVLHQGTELAKLCKAEVCLLAVVGIPTGLTMAETIVTPEMTDALEAPARQTLGDGAKDIAAMGLTVQTRIEFGEPVERIGAVAREYGADLIVVGHRHRGALARWWGGSVGKSLLGHIPCDLLVAVDQEPHAESATAS
;
A
#
# COMPACT_ATOMS: atom_id res chain seq x y z
N MET A 1 20.86 5.01 -1.31
CA MET A 1 20.03 4.09 -2.13
C MET A 1 19.22 3.25 -1.17
N TYR A 2 18.00 2.86 -1.54
CA TYR A 2 17.07 2.17 -0.67
C TYR A 2 17.43 0.69 -0.52
N HIS A 3 17.32 0.13 0.68
CA HIS A 3 17.62 -1.26 1.00
C HIS A 3 16.39 -2.04 1.45
N ARG A 4 15.39 -1.36 2.03
CA ARG A 4 14.16 -1.96 2.52
C ARG A 4 12.96 -1.08 2.16
N ILE A 5 12.16 -1.58 1.24
CA ILE A 5 11.04 -0.82 0.69
C ILE A 5 9.73 -1.41 1.19
N LEU A 6 8.90 -0.57 1.82
CA LEU A 6 7.55 -0.92 2.23
C LEU A 6 6.55 -0.47 1.16
N LEU A 7 5.83 -1.42 0.58
CA LEU A 7 4.77 -1.18 -0.39
C LEU A 7 3.41 -1.31 0.30
N ALA A 8 2.70 -0.20 0.47
CA ALA A 8 1.34 -0.20 1.03
C ALA A 8 0.33 -0.46 -0.10
N TYR A 9 -0.27 -1.66 -0.08
CA TYR A 9 -1.12 -2.17 -1.15
C TYR A 9 -2.44 -2.70 -0.61
N ASN A 10 -3.54 -2.25 -1.21
CA ASN A 10 -4.90 -2.61 -0.81
C ASN A 10 -5.70 -3.30 -1.94
N GLY A 11 -5.04 -3.73 -3.02
CA GLY A 11 -5.72 -4.43 -4.13
C GLY A 11 -6.53 -3.55 -5.07
N SER A 12 -6.61 -2.24 -4.81
CA SER A 12 -7.25 -1.30 -5.71
C SER A 12 -6.48 -1.20 -7.04
N PRO A 13 -7.14 -0.77 -8.14
CA PRO A 13 -6.47 -0.49 -9.40
C PRO A 13 -5.26 0.45 -9.25
N GLU A 14 -5.35 1.41 -8.32
CA GLU A 14 -4.28 2.36 -7.96
C GLU A 14 -3.10 1.69 -7.27
N GLY A 15 -3.37 0.65 -6.47
CA GLY A 15 -2.36 -0.17 -5.85
C GLY A 15 -1.46 -0.87 -6.87
N ARG A 16 -1.89 -1.02 -8.13
CA ARG A 16 -1.03 -1.55 -9.20
C ARG A 16 0.13 -0.62 -9.54
N ALA A 17 -0.08 0.70 -9.45
CA ALA A 17 1.02 1.66 -9.63
C ALA A 17 2.06 1.53 -8.51
N VAL A 18 1.61 1.25 -7.28
CA VAL A 18 2.49 0.95 -6.14
C VAL A 18 3.34 -0.29 -6.41
N LEU A 19 2.71 -1.38 -6.83
CA LEU A 19 3.42 -2.61 -7.20
C LEU A 19 4.40 -2.33 -8.34
N HIS A 20 3.94 -1.76 -9.46
CA HIS A 20 4.81 -1.53 -10.61
C HIS A 20 6.00 -0.61 -10.31
N GLN A 21 5.76 0.60 -9.81
CA GLN A 21 6.84 1.58 -9.58
C GLN A 21 7.71 1.19 -8.39
N GLY A 22 7.10 0.71 -7.31
CA GLY A 22 7.83 0.30 -6.12
C GLY A 22 8.73 -0.92 -6.36
N THR A 23 8.24 -1.90 -7.15
CA THR A 23 9.02 -3.10 -7.48
C THR A 23 10.13 -2.83 -8.48
N GLU A 24 9.91 -1.97 -9.48
CA GLU A 24 10.99 -1.53 -10.39
C GLU A 24 12.10 -0.81 -9.62
N LEU A 25 11.75 0.08 -8.69
CA LEU A 25 12.73 0.75 -7.85
C LEU A 25 13.46 -0.25 -6.94
N ALA A 26 12.74 -1.17 -6.31
CA ALA A 26 13.35 -2.24 -5.50
C ALA A 26 14.36 -3.06 -6.30
N LYS A 27 14.05 -3.38 -7.56
CA LYS A 27 14.93 -4.13 -8.46
C LYS A 27 16.21 -3.36 -8.78
N LEU A 28 16.09 -2.07 -9.11
CA LEU A 28 17.25 -1.20 -9.37
C LEU A 28 18.15 -1.06 -8.13
N CYS A 29 17.53 -0.99 -6.95
CA CYS A 29 18.26 -0.86 -5.69
C CYS A 29 18.75 -2.20 -5.11
N LYS A 30 18.27 -3.34 -5.63
CA LYS A 30 18.42 -4.68 -5.01
C LYS A 30 17.89 -4.70 -3.56
N ALA A 31 16.77 -4.02 -3.34
CA ALA A 31 16.15 -3.88 -2.02
C ALA A 31 15.28 -5.09 -1.67
N GLU A 32 15.14 -5.36 -0.38
CA GLU A 32 14.11 -6.24 0.15
C GLU A 32 12.75 -5.51 0.14
N VAL A 33 11.68 -6.26 -0.10
CA VAL A 33 10.33 -5.70 -0.20
C VAL A 33 9.44 -6.25 0.90
N CYS A 34 8.75 -5.36 1.62
CA CYS A 34 7.59 -5.71 2.44
C CYS A 34 6.32 -5.20 1.76
N LEU A 35 5.39 -6.10 1.43
CA LEU A 35 4.08 -5.77 0.89
C LEU A 35 3.06 -5.80 2.03
N LEU A 36 2.47 -4.64 2.33
CA LEU A 36 1.60 -4.43 3.48
C LEU A 36 0.17 -4.11 3.03
N ALA A 37 -0.81 -4.83 3.56
CA ALA A 37 -2.21 -4.45 3.53
C ALA A 37 -2.67 -4.01 4.91
N VAL A 38 -3.39 -2.88 4.98
CA VAL A 38 -4.05 -2.45 6.22
C VAL A 38 -5.56 -2.59 6.06
N VAL A 39 -6.15 -3.43 6.89
CA VAL A 39 -7.59 -3.67 6.96
C VAL A 39 -8.18 -2.73 8.01
N GLY A 40 -9.02 -1.80 7.54
CA GLY A 40 -9.78 -0.93 8.43
C GLY A 40 -10.85 -1.71 9.17
N ILE A 41 -11.01 -1.47 10.48
CA ILE A 41 -12.13 -2.03 11.23
C ILE A 41 -13.39 -1.21 10.90
N PRO A 42 -14.47 -1.83 10.38
CA PRO A 42 -15.70 -1.12 10.05
C PRO A 42 -16.24 -0.34 11.25
N THR A 43 -16.54 0.95 11.05
CA THR A 43 -17.05 1.84 12.12
C THR A 43 -18.36 1.33 12.73
N GLY A 44 -19.18 0.62 11.95
CA GLY A 44 -20.40 0.00 12.47
C GLY A 44 -20.12 -1.07 13.54
N LEU A 45 -19.02 -1.82 13.42
CA LEU A 45 -18.63 -2.83 14.41
C LEU A 45 -18.08 -2.18 15.69
N THR A 46 -17.32 -1.09 15.56
CA THR A 46 -16.80 -0.37 16.72
C THR A 46 -17.91 0.35 17.49
N MET A 47 -18.92 0.90 16.81
CA MET A 47 -20.03 1.59 17.46
C MET A 47 -21.07 0.64 18.07
N ALA A 48 -21.24 -0.56 17.52
CA ALA A 48 -22.20 -1.53 18.03
C ALA A 48 -21.69 -2.32 19.24
N GLU A 49 -20.52 -1.95 19.81
CA GLU A 49 -19.81 -2.68 20.89
C GLU A 49 -19.77 -4.21 20.66
N THR A 50 -19.77 -4.61 19.39
CA THR A 50 -19.90 -6.02 19.02
C THR A 50 -18.56 -6.70 19.24
N ILE A 51 -18.57 -7.81 19.96
CA ILE A 51 -17.38 -8.65 20.13
C ILE A 51 -16.98 -9.18 18.75
N VAL A 52 -15.79 -8.79 18.29
CA VAL A 52 -15.23 -9.30 17.04
C VAL A 52 -14.84 -10.76 17.26
N THR A 53 -15.51 -11.67 16.54
CA THR A 53 -15.17 -13.10 16.61
C THR A 53 -14.00 -13.43 15.67
N PRO A 54 -13.32 -14.58 15.88
CA PRO A 54 -12.31 -15.05 14.94
C PRO A 54 -12.84 -15.18 13.51
N GLU A 55 -14.06 -15.69 13.31
CA GLU A 55 -14.65 -15.85 11.97
C GLU A 55 -14.91 -14.51 11.29
N MET A 56 -15.31 -13.48 12.04
CA MET A 56 -15.46 -12.12 11.51
C MET A 56 -14.11 -11.53 11.09
N THR A 57 -13.06 -11.82 11.85
CA THR A 57 -11.70 -11.36 11.55
C THR A 57 -11.17 -12.04 10.30
N ASP A 58 -11.33 -13.36 10.18
CA ASP A 58 -10.96 -14.14 9.00
C ASP A 58 -11.71 -13.64 7.75
N ALA A 59 -13.00 -13.33 7.87
CA ALA A 59 -13.79 -12.80 6.77
C ALA A 59 -13.32 -11.40 6.30
N LEU A 60 -12.87 -10.55 7.23
CA LEU A 60 -12.28 -9.25 6.91
C LEU A 60 -10.88 -9.38 6.31
N GLU A 61 -10.13 -10.40 6.72
CA GLU A 61 -8.76 -10.64 6.28
C GLU A 61 -8.66 -11.32 4.92
N ALA A 62 -9.56 -12.25 4.61
CA ALA A 62 -9.47 -13.11 3.42
C ALA A 62 -9.27 -12.32 2.10
N PRO A 63 -9.97 -11.20 1.84
CA PRO A 63 -9.73 -10.39 0.65
C PRO A 63 -8.32 -9.77 0.61
N ALA A 64 -7.81 -9.30 1.75
CA ALA A 64 -6.47 -8.73 1.87
C ALA A 64 -5.41 -9.81 1.66
N ARG A 65 -5.61 -11.01 2.21
CA ARG A 65 -4.71 -12.16 2.05
C ARG A 65 -4.63 -12.61 0.59
N GLN A 66 -5.76 -12.69 -0.11
CA GLN A 66 -5.77 -13.00 -1.54
C GLN A 66 -5.01 -11.93 -2.33
N THR A 67 -5.33 -10.67 -2.08
CA THR A 67 -4.70 -9.50 -2.72
C THR A 67 -3.18 -9.49 -2.55
N LEU A 68 -2.69 -9.69 -1.33
CA LEU A 68 -1.26 -9.78 -1.04
C LEU A 68 -0.63 -11.00 -1.70
N GLY A 69 -1.33 -12.13 -1.74
CA GLY A 69 -0.86 -13.35 -2.40
C GLY A 69 -0.61 -13.13 -3.89
N ASP A 70 -1.50 -12.43 -4.58
CA ASP A 70 -1.33 -12.14 -6.00
C ASP A 70 -0.22 -11.10 -6.24
N GLY A 71 -0.19 -10.00 -5.48
CA GLY A 71 0.89 -9.02 -5.57
C GLY A 71 2.27 -9.60 -5.23
N ALA A 72 2.35 -10.51 -4.27
CA ALA A 72 3.60 -11.18 -3.93
C ALA A 72 4.10 -12.10 -5.06
N LYS A 73 3.20 -12.79 -5.77
CA LYS A 73 3.58 -13.57 -6.97
C LYS A 73 4.15 -12.66 -8.05
N ASP A 74 3.53 -11.51 -8.29
CA ASP A 74 3.99 -10.54 -9.29
C ASP A 74 5.40 -10.02 -8.95
N ILE A 75 5.63 -9.66 -7.67
CA ILE A 75 6.96 -9.23 -7.20
C ILE A 75 8.00 -10.35 -7.32
N ALA A 76 7.64 -11.57 -6.93
CA ALA A 76 8.52 -12.73 -7.01
C ALA A 76 8.89 -13.08 -8.47
N ALA A 77 7.95 -12.94 -9.41
CA ALA A 77 8.19 -13.14 -10.84
C ALA A 77 9.23 -12.14 -11.41
N MET A 78 9.44 -11.01 -10.75
CA MET A 78 10.47 -10.02 -11.09
C MET A 78 11.84 -10.31 -10.45
N GLY A 79 11.97 -11.41 -9.70
CA GLY A 79 13.22 -11.86 -9.08
C GLY A 79 13.53 -11.23 -7.73
N LEU A 80 12.53 -10.67 -7.04
CA LEU A 80 12.69 -10.02 -5.73
C LEU A 80 12.16 -10.88 -4.59
N THR A 81 12.81 -10.76 -3.43
CA THR A 81 12.32 -11.33 -2.18
C THR A 81 11.25 -10.42 -1.59
N VAL A 82 10.05 -10.97 -1.34
CA VAL A 82 8.92 -10.24 -0.77
C VAL A 82 8.43 -10.90 0.52
N GLN A 83 8.25 -10.09 1.56
CA GLN A 83 7.51 -10.44 2.77
C GLN A 83 6.13 -9.82 2.69
N THR A 84 5.08 -10.55 3.07
CA THR A 84 3.72 -10.02 3.15
C THR A 84 3.31 -9.78 4.59
N ARG A 85 2.57 -8.71 4.85
CA ARG A 85 2.00 -8.38 6.16
C ARG A 85 0.58 -7.87 6.05
N ILE A 86 -0.29 -8.28 6.97
CA ILE A 86 -1.63 -7.73 7.14
C ILE A 86 -1.72 -7.10 8.52
N GLU A 87 -2.18 -5.85 8.57
CA GLU A 87 -2.41 -5.10 9.81
C GLU A 87 -3.87 -4.67 9.92
N PHE A 88 -4.37 -4.54 11.15
CA PHE A 88 -5.73 -4.05 11.40
C PHE A 88 -5.71 -2.69 12.09
N GLY A 89 -6.46 -1.72 11.58
CA GLY A 89 -6.60 -0.42 12.23
C GLY A 89 -6.54 0.76 11.27
N GLU A 90 -6.02 1.89 11.76
CA GLU A 90 -5.90 3.12 10.97
C GLU A 90 -4.68 3.03 10.02
N PRO A 91 -4.86 3.25 8.69
CA PRO A 91 -3.79 3.08 7.71
C PRO A 91 -2.50 3.86 7.97
N VAL A 92 -2.57 5.15 8.32
CA VAL A 92 -1.38 5.99 8.53
C VAL A 92 -0.57 5.50 9.73
N GLU A 93 -1.25 5.23 10.84
CA GLU A 93 -0.60 4.71 12.05
C GLU A 93 0.06 3.36 11.80
N ARG A 94 -0.66 2.43 11.15
CA ARG A 94 -0.16 1.08 10.86
C ARG A 94 0.98 1.08 9.85
N ILE A 95 0.89 1.86 8.79
CA ILE A 95 1.99 2.00 7.82
C ILE A 95 3.24 2.54 8.51
N GLY A 96 3.11 3.59 9.33
CA GLY A 96 4.24 4.16 10.07
C GLY A 96 4.84 3.18 11.08
N ALA A 97 4.02 2.42 11.80
CA ALA A 97 4.47 1.40 12.75
C ALA A 97 5.24 0.27 12.05
N VAL A 98 4.66 -0.31 10.99
CA VAL A 98 5.31 -1.38 10.23
C VAL A 98 6.59 -0.89 9.57
N ALA A 99 6.63 0.34 9.04
CA ALA A 99 7.84 0.90 8.48
C ALA A 99 8.98 0.96 9.51
N ARG A 100 8.70 1.35 10.77
CA ARG A 100 9.70 1.35 11.85
C ARG A 100 10.13 -0.06 12.23
N GLU A 101 9.19 -0.98 12.38
CA GLU A 101 9.50 -2.38 12.74
C GLU A 101 10.32 -3.10 11.67
N TYR A 102 9.96 -2.89 10.40
CA TYR A 102 10.65 -3.47 9.27
C TYR A 102 12.01 -2.78 9.02
N GLY A 103 12.18 -1.54 9.48
CA GLY A 103 13.32 -0.70 9.18
C GLY A 103 13.33 -0.27 7.71
N ALA A 104 12.16 0.09 7.18
CA ALA A 104 12.04 0.61 5.84
C ALA A 104 12.78 1.94 5.70
N ASP A 105 13.52 2.11 4.60
CA ASP A 105 14.12 3.38 4.20
C ASP A 105 13.37 4.06 3.05
N LEU A 106 12.35 3.40 2.50
CA LEU A 106 11.34 4.00 1.62
C LEU A 106 9.97 3.37 1.86
N ILE A 107 8.94 4.22 1.89
CA ILE A 107 7.54 3.81 1.85
C ILE A 107 6.97 4.20 0.49
N VAL A 108 6.24 3.29 -0.15
CA VAL A 108 5.51 3.55 -1.40
C VAL A 108 4.02 3.36 -1.14
N VAL A 109 3.24 4.38 -1.47
CA VAL A 109 1.78 4.38 -1.35
C VAL A 109 1.16 4.86 -2.67
N GLY A 110 -0.09 4.45 -2.92
CA GLY A 110 -0.81 4.83 -4.12
C GLY A 110 -1.56 6.15 -3.96
N HIS A 111 -1.69 6.91 -5.04
CA HIS A 111 -2.55 8.09 -5.13
C HIS A 111 -3.40 8.09 -6.40
N ARG A 112 -4.59 8.70 -6.32
CA ARG A 112 -5.56 8.79 -7.42
C ARG A 112 -6.02 10.23 -7.62
N HIS A 113 -6.15 10.67 -8.88
CA HIS A 113 -6.72 11.97 -9.22
C HIS A 113 -8.22 12.10 -8.91
N ARG A 114 -8.99 10.99 -8.90
CA ARG A 114 -10.42 10.95 -8.51
C ARG A 114 -10.77 9.64 -7.81
N GLY A 115 -11.35 9.67 -6.59
CA GLY A 115 -11.77 8.48 -5.82
C GLY A 115 -11.55 8.61 -4.31
N ALA A 116 -11.78 7.54 -3.54
CA ALA A 116 -11.66 7.53 -2.07
C ALA A 116 -10.24 7.93 -1.55
N LEU A 117 -9.19 7.65 -2.34
CA LEU A 117 -7.80 8.06 -2.08
C LEU A 117 -7.45 9.47 -2.59
N ALA A 118 -8.28 10.12 -3.40
CA ALA A 118 -8.10 11.54 -3.76
C ALA A 118 -8.22 12.44 -2.52
N ARG A 119 -9.02 12.01 -1.53
CA ARG A 119 -9.15 12.66 -0.21
C ARG A 119 -7.94 12.44 0.70
N TRP A 120 -7.12 11.42 0.46
CA TRP A 120 -5.95 11.14 1.32
C TRP A 120 -4.88 12.21 1.15
N TRP A 121 -4.60 12.64 -0.08
CA TRP A 121 -3.58 13.66 -0.36
C TRP A 121 -4.11 15.09 -0.30
N GLY A 122 -5.39 15.31 -0.65
CA GLY A 122 -6.04 16.62 -0.51
C GLY A 122 -6.52 16.97 0.89
N GLY A 123 -6.25 16.13 1.90
CA GLY A 123 -6.79 16.23 3.27
C GLY A 123 -5.79 15.90 4.38
N SER A 124 -6.28 15.74 5.61
CA SER A 124 -5.49 15.55 6.85
C SER A 124 -4.60 14.31 6.85
N VAL A 125 -4.90 13.29 6.04
CA VAL A 125 -4.21 11.98 6.03
C VAL A 125 -2.80 12.07 5.43
N GLY A 126 -2.61 12.77 4.31
CA GLY A 126 -1.28 12.99 3.72
C GLY A 126 -0.38 13.85 4.60
N LYS A 127 -0.94 14.89 5.24
CA LYS A 127 -0.24 15.65 6.30
C LYS A 127 0.07 14.79 7.52
N SER A 128 -0.84 13.89 7.90
CA SER A 128 -0.65 12.98 9.02
C SER A 128 0.47 11.99 8.73
N LEU A 129 0.52 11.40 7.52
CA LEU A 129 1.53 10.40 7.17
C LEU A 129 2.95 10.98 7.23
N LEU A 130 3.18 12.17 6.69
CA LEU A 130 4.48 12.85 6.79
C LEU A 130 4.94 13.09 8.24
N GLY A 131 4.00 13.22 9.18
CA GLY A 131 4.32 13.34 10.61
C GLY A 131 4.64 12.01 11.31
N HIS A 132 4.32 10.86 10.69
CA HIS A 132 4.43 9.54 11.32
C HIS A 132 5.47 8.62 10.67
N ILE A 133 5.92 8.91 9.45
CA ILE A 133 6.87 8.06 8.73
C ILE A 133 8.32 8.26 9.20
N PRO A 134 9.12 7.18 9.31
CA PRO A 134 10.52 7.27 9.70
C PRO A 134 11.49 7.53 8.55
N CYS A 135 11.01 7.58 7.30
CA CYS A 135 11.84 7.54 6.09
C CYS A 135 11.18 8.22 4.89
N ASP A 136 11.81 8.12 3.71
CA ASP A 136 11.32 8.71 2.48
C ASP A 136 9.95 8.14 2.08
N LEU A 137 9.16 8.96 1.38
CA LEU A 137 7.83 8.59 0.88
C LEU A 137 7.77 8.80 -0.63
N LEU A 138 7.45 7.73 -1.35
CA LEU A 138 7.10 7.76 -2.76
C LEU A 138 5.58 7.64 -2.93
N VAL A 139 5.03 8.54 -3.73
CA VAL A 139 3.61 8.58 -4.06
C VAL A 139 3.44 8.08 -5.49
N ALA A 140 3.03 6.83 -5.64
CA ALA A 140 2.77 6.24 -6.93
C ALA A 140 1.41 6.71 -7.45
N VAL A 141 1.43 7.51 -8.52
CA VAL A 141 0.24 7.93 -9.24
C VAL A 141 0.05 7.05 -10.46
N ASP A 142 -1.15 6.47 -10.61
CA ASP A 142 -1.50 5.75 -11.82
C ASP A 142 -1.49 6.73 -13.00
N GLN A 143 -0.57 6.51 -13.93
CA GLN A 143 -0.56 7.26 -15.18
C GLN A 143 -1.63 6.60 -16.04
N GLU A 144 -2.80 7.23 -16.21
CA GLU A 144 -3.64 6.86 -17.34
C GLU A 144 -2.75 6.92 -18.58
N PRO A 145 -2.79 5.90 -19.46
CA PRO A 145 -2.01 5.93 -20.68
C PRO A 145 -2.32 7.26 -21.35
N HIS A 146 -1.28 8.08 -21.49
CA HIS A 146 -1.36 9.32 -22.23
C HIS A 146 -1.99 8.93 -23.55
N ALA A 147 -3.20 9.39 -23.83
CA ALA A 147 -3.77 9.27 -25.16
C ALA A 147 -2.80 10.03 -26.05
N GLU A 148 -1.84 9.30 -26.62
CA GLU A 148 -0.94 9.78 -27.64
C GLU A 148 -1.82 10.52 -28.62
N SER A 149 -1.54 11.80 -28.76
CA SER A 149 -2.17 12.73 -29.67
C SER A 149 -2.18 12.14 -31.07
N ALA A 150 -3.21 11.35 -31.37
CA ALA A 150 -3.59 10.94 -32.69
C ALA A 150 -4.13 12.19 -33.38
N THR A 151 -3.21 12.97 -33.97
CA THR A 151 -3.31 13.64 -35.27
C THR A 151 -2.17 14.64 -35.41
N ALA A 152 -1.01 14.12 -35.82
CA ALA A 152 -0.05 14.89 -36.61
C ALA A 152 0.21 14.11 -37.89
N SER A 153 -0.59 14.39 -38.93
CA SER A 153 -0.27 14.44 -40.38
C SER A 153 -1.55 14.34 -41.19
#